data_AF-A0A7S2BV44-F1
#
_entry.id   AF-A0A7S2BV44-F1
#
_cell.length_a   1.000
_cell.length_b   1.000
_cell.length_c   1.000
_cell.angle_alpha   90.00
_cell.angle_beta   90.00
_cell.angle_gamma   90.00
#
_symmetry.space_group_name_H-M   'P 1'
#
loop_
_entity.id
_entity.type
_entity.pdbx_description
1 polymer ?
#
loop_
_entity_poly.entity_id
_entity_poly.type
_entity_poly.pdbx_seq_one_letter_code
_entity_poly.pdbx_strand_id
1 'polypeptide(L)'
;YIERRVAIIAYFDTLTEPENLKGVWRYDAVLHMLINSVGERLQDERRNREAISWFKKCVEMCEEGRFKCEDNLDIMDKAEPFDRLDQSLFNLGSAYEKIEMFVEALGSYSRAYNSGGAQVESAHEKRAELLQEMGEWNG
;
A
#
# COMPACT_ATOMS: atom_id res chain seq x y z
N TYR A 1 -14.82 -18.99 4.04
CA TYR A 1 -14.27 -17.89 3.20
C TYR A 1 -12.90 -17.37 3.68
N ILE A 2 -12.63 -17.37 5.00
CA ILE A 2 -11.33 -16.95 5.59
C ILE A 2 -10.19 -17.92 5.23
N GLU A 3 -10.44 -19.22 5.20
CA GLU A 3 -9.42 -20.24 4.91
C GLU A 3 -8.82 -20.15 3.49
N ARG A 4 -9.60 -19.69 2.50
CA ARG A 4 -9.10 -19.54 1.12
C ARG A 4 -8.09 -18.40 0.96
N ARG A 5 -8.14 -17.36 1.80
CA ARG A 5 -7.22 -16.21 1.71
C ARG A 5 -5.90 -16.49 2.42
N VAL A 6 -5.93 -17.22 3.55
CA VAL A 6 -4.71 -17.69 4.24
C VAL A 6 -3.97 -18.74 3.41
N ALA A 7 -4.70 -19.61 2.71
CA ALA A 7 -4.11 -20.57 1.77
C ALA A 7 -3.37 -19.89 0.61
N ILE A 8 -3.84 -18.73 0.15
CA ILE A 8 -3.15 -17.94 -0.89
C ILE A 8 -1.84 -17.37 -0.34
N ILE A 9 -1.82 -16.89 0.91
CA ILE A 9 -0.59 -16.37 1.55
C ILE A 9 0.46 -17.50 1.68
N ALA A 10 0.07 -18.68 2.18
CA ALA A 10 0.95 -19.83 2.26
C ALA A 10 1.43 -20.33 0.88
N TYR A 11 0.58 -20.24 -0.14
CA TYR A 11 0.93 -20.57 -1.53
C TYR A 11 1.94 -19.56 -2.13
N PHE A 12 1.87 -18.29 -1.76
CA PHE A 12 2.84 -17.28 -2.22
C PHE A 12 4.16 -17.33 -1.46
N ASP A 13 4.17 -17.71 -0.18
CA ASP A 13 5.42 -17.98 0.55
C ASP A 13 6.21 -19.13 -0.12
N THR A 14 5.55 -20.10 -0.74
CA THR A 14 6.23 -21.15 -1.54
C THR A 14 6.72 -20.69 -2.92
N LEU A 15 6.27 -19.54 -3.42
CA LEU A 15 6.68 -18.96 -4.70
C LEU A 15 7.83 -17.94 -4.56
N THR A 16 8.38 -17.76 -3.35
CA THR A 16 9.45 -16.80 -3.03
C THR A 16 10.84 -17.17 -3.55
N GLU A 17 10.95 -17.92 -4.65
CA GLU A 17 12.16 -17.91 -5.46
C GLU A 17 12.06 -16.79 -6.50
N PRO A 18 12.76 -15.65 -6.31
CA PRO A 18 12.63 -14.46 -7.15
C PRO A 18 13.00 -14.70 -8.61
N GLU A 19 13.78 -15.75 -8.87
CA GLU A 19 14.29 -16.14 -10.17
C GLU A 19 13.30 -16.88 -11.07
N ASN A 20 12.19 -17.40 -10.51
CA ASN A 20 11.11 -18.03 -11.27
C ASN A 20 9.96 -17.07 -11.64
N LEU A 21 10.03 -15.79 -11.22
CA LEU A 21 8.95 -14.80 -11.33
C LEU A 21 9.21 -13.69 -12.36
N LYS A 22 10.35 -13.73 -13.06
CA LYS A 22 10.66 -12.72 -14.09
C LYS A 22 9.73 -12.85 -15.30
N GLY A 23 8.90 -11.83 -15.53
CA GLY A 23 8.22 -11.61 -16.82
C GLY A 23 6.70 -11.73 -16.83
N VAL A 24 6.02 -11.87 -15.69
CA VAL A 24 4.56 -11.96 -15.67
C VAL A 24 3.94 -10.90 -14.77
N TRP A 25 3.72 -9.72 -15.35
CA TRP A 25 3.08 -8.51 -14.80
C TRP A 25 1.77 -8.74 -14.03
N ARG A 26 1.07 -9.85 -14.31
CA ARG A 26 -0.15 -10.24 -13.59
C ARG A 26 0.12 -10.66 -12.15
N TYR A 27 1.33 -11.11 -11.82
CA TYR A 27 1.67 -11.54 -10.47
C TYR A 27 1.94 -10.35 -9.54
N ASP A 28 2.63 -9.31 -9.99
CA ASP A 28 2.97 -8.18 -9.11
C ASP A 28 1.73 -7.39 -8.69
N ALA A 29 0.76 -7.20 -9.60
CA ALA A 29 -0.52 -6.55 -9.27
C ALA A 29 -1.36 -7.39 -8.30
N VAL A 30 -1.43 -8.71 -8.52
CA VAL A 30 -2.15 -9.63 -7.62
C VAL A 30 -1.45 -9.71 -6.26
N LEU A 31 -0.12 -9.75 -6.24
CA LEU A 31 0.69 -9.77 -5.03
C LEU A 31 0.50 -8.48 -4.23
N HIS A 32 0.50 -7.32 -4.89
CA HIS A 32 0.19 -6.04 -4.26
C HIS A 32 -1.20 -6.05 -3.61
N MET A 33 -2.24 -6.47 -4.36
CA MET A 33 -3.60 -6.56 -3.83
C MET A 33 -3.70 -7.49 -2.62
N LEU A 34 -2.96 -8.60 -2.63
CA LEU A 34 -2.92 -9.55 -1.51
C LEU A 34 -2.22 -8.96 -0.29
N ILE A 35 -1.03 -8.38 -0.45
CA ILE A 35 -0.26 -7.73 0.62
C ILE A 35 -1.10 -6.59 1.24
N ASN A 36 -1.77 -5.79 0.41
CA ASN A 36 -2.66 -4.74 0.89
C ASN A 36 -3.86 -5.31 1.67
N SER A 37 -4.50 -6.36 1.16
CA SER A 37 -5.62 -7.03 1.86
C SER A 37 -5.20 -7.63 3.20
N VAL A 38 -3.97 -8.13 3.31
CA VAL A 38 -3.41 -8.63 4.58
C VAL A 38 -3.23 -7.48 5.57
N GLY A 39 -2.68 -6.36 5.13
CA GLY A 39 -2.55 -5.15 5.95
C GLY A 39 -3.90 -4.66 6.48
N GLU A 40 -4.91 -4.55 5.61
CA GLU A 40 -6.27 -4.15 5.98
C GLU A 40 -6.87 -5.10 7.02
N ARG A 41 -6.71 -6.42 6.81
CA ARG A 41 -7.22 -7.42 7.74
C ARG A 41 -6.53 -7.33 9.11
N LEU A 42 -5.23 -7.08 9.13
CA LEU A 42 -4.49 -6.89 10.37
C LEU A 42 -4.95 -5.62 11.11
N GLN A 43 -5.30 -4.55 10.38
CA GLN A 43 -5.91 -3.37 10.99
C GLN A 43 -7.29 -3.67 11.59
N ASP A 44 -8.14 -4.45 10.92
CA ASP A 44 -9.44 -4.88 11.47
C ASP A 44 -9.27 -5.65 12.79
N GLU A 45 -8.20 -6.44 12.89
CA GLU A 45 -7.81 -7.18 14.09
C GLU A 45 -7.06 -6.33 15.12
N ARG A 46 -6.94 -5.01 14.90
CA ARG A 46 -6.17 -4.06 15.72
C ARG A 46 -4.68 -4.39 15.85
N ARG A 47 -4.15 -5.23 14.95
CA ARG A 47 -2.73 -5.59 14.84
C ARG A 47 -2.00 -4.56 13.96
N ASN A 48 -2.15 -3.28 14.29
CA ASN A 48 -1.71 -2.17 13.46
C ASN A 48 -0.18 -2.16 13.22
N ARG A 49 0.62 -2.60 14.20
CA ARG A 49 2.09 -2.71 14.02
C ARG A 49 2.47 -3.69 12.93
N GLU A 50 1.76 -4.81 12.83
CA GLU A 50 1.99 -5.80 11.79
C GLU A 50 1.44 -5.30 10.45
N ALA A 51 0.27 -4.65 10.46
CA ALA A 51 -0.30 -4.03 9.26
C ALA A 51 0.67 -3.03 8.62
N ILE A 52 1.35 -2.20 9.43
CA ILE A 52 2.38 -1.26 8.96
C ILE A 52 3.47 -1.97 8.17
N SER A 53 3.96 -3.12 8.63
CA SER A 53 4.98 -3.88 7.90
C SER A 53 4.50 -4.33 6.52
N TRP A 54 3.25 -4.76 6.41
CA TRP A 54 2.66 -5.15 5.12
C TRP A 54 2.43 -3.94 4.20
N PHE A 55 1.91 -2.83 4.71
CA PHE A 55 1.73 -1.63 3.90
C PHE A 55 3.05 -1.01 3.45
N LYS A 56 4.10 -1.05 4.27
CA LYS A 56 5.45 -0.66 3.84
C LYS A 56 5.95 -1.48 2.66
N LYS A 57 5.70 -2.79 2.67
CA LYS A 57 6.04 -3.68 1.55
C LYS A 57 5.26 -3.32 0.28
N CYS A 58 3.97 -2.97 0.39
CA CYS A 58 3.21 -2.46 -0.76
C CYS A 58 3.84 -1.18 -1.34
N VAL A 59 4.19 -0.21 -0.47
CA VAL A 59 4.82 1.04 -0.89
C VAL A 59 6.17 0.78 -1.58
N GLU A 60 7.02 -0.06 -0.99
CA GLU A 60 8.32 -0.45 -1.57
C GLU A 60 8.16 -1.07 -2.96
N MET A 61 7.21 -2.00 -3.13
CA MET A 61 6.94 -2.61 -4.45
C MET A 61 6.51 -1.57 -5.50
N CYS A 62 5.70 -0.57 -5.10
CA CYS A 62 5.28 0.51 -5.98
C CYS A 62 6.47 1.43 -6.34
N GLU A 63 7.29 1.81 -5.37
CA GLU A 63 8.42 2.72 -5.55
C GLU A 63 9.59 2.11 -6.32
N GLU A 64 9.84 0.81 -6.15
CA GLU A 64 10.82 0.06 -6.95
C GLU A 64 10.44 -0.03 -8.43
N GLY A 65 9.24 0.44 -8.81
CA GLY A 65 8.80 0.42 -10.19
C GLY A 65 8.64 -1.01 -10.70
N ARG A 66 8.36 -2.00 -9.83
CA ARG A 66 8.03 -3.37 -10.26
C ARG A 66 6.80 -3.44 -11.16
N PHE A 67 6.07 -2.33 -11.30
CA PHE A 67 4.95 -2.14 -12.21
C PHE A 67 5.34 -1.46 -13.53
N LYS A 68 6.64 -1.14 -13.77
CA LYS A 68 7.11 -0.53 -15.01
C LYS A 68 7.40 -1.61 -16.05
N CYS A 69 6.51 -1.71 -17.04
CA CYS A 69 6.65 -2.53 -18.22
C CYS A 69 7.77 -2.00 -19.13
N GLU A 70 8.94 -2.64 -19.15
CA GLU A 70 9.96 -2.35 -20.20
C GLU A 70 9.87 -3.30 -21.41
N ASP A 71 9.22 -4.47 -21.27
CA ASP A 71 9.36 -5.55 -22.27
C ASP A 71 8.13 -5.81 -23.19
N ASN A 72 7.06 -5.00 -23.18
CA ASN A 72 5.90 -5.23 -24.06
C ASN A 72 5.14 -3.96 -24.48
N LEU A 73 5.79 -3.17 -25.35
CA LEU A 73 5.28 -1.89 -25.86
C LEU A 73 3.89 -1.99 -26.54
N ASP A 74 3.53 -3.13 -27.14
CA ASP A 74 2.24 -3.31 -27.85
C ASP A 74 1.02 -3.49 -26.92
N ILE A 75 1.23 -3.89 -25.66
CA ILE A 75 0.15 -4.02 -24.66
C ILE A 75 0.03 -2.76 -23.81
N MET A 76 1.09 -1.94 -23.73
CA MET A 76 1.12 -0.71 -22.93
C MET A 76 0.16 0.37 -23.40
N ASP A 77 -0.11 0.45 -24.71
CA ASP A 77 -1.01 1.49 -25.25
C ASP A 77 -2.46 1.34 -24.76
N LYS A 78 -2.79 0.21 -24.11
CA LYS A 78 -4.13 -0.11 -23.58
C LYS A 78 -4.17 -0.49 -22.10
N ALA A 79 -3.02 -0.75 -21.48
CA ALA A 79 -2.95 -1.07 -20.06
C ALA A 79 -2.71 0.22 -19.27
N GLU A 80 -3.73 0.70 -18.56
CA GLU A 80 -3.52 1.73 -17.56
C GLU A 80 -2.43 1.27 -16.58
N PRO A 81 -1.43 2.12 -16.27
CA PRO A 81 -0.45 1.81 -15.24
C PRO A 81 -1.18 1.43 -13.96
N PHE A 82 -0.96 0.21 -13.48
CA PHE A 82 -1.47 -0.22 -12.19
C PHE A 82 -0.58 0.38 -11.10
N ASP A 83 -0.69 1.69 -10.89
CA ASP A 83 -0.06 2.39 -9.78
C ASP A 83 -1.08 2.58 -8.67
N ARG A 84 -0.84 1.92 -7.54
CA ARG A 84 -1.64 1.98 -6.30
C ARG A 84 -0.81 2.50 -5.14
N LEU A 85 0.24 3.28 -5.46
CA LEU A 85 1.10 3.91 -4.47
C LEU A 85 0.29 4.81 -3.54
N ASP A 86 -0.67 5.57 -4.09
CA ASP A 86 -1.59 6.44 -3.36
C ASP A 86 -2.38 5.67 -2.28
N GLN A 87 -2.99 4.53 -2.66
CA GLN A 87 -3.73 3.67 -1.75
C GLN A 87 -2.83 3.07 -0.67
N SER A 88 -1.65 2.61 -1.07
CA SER A 88 -0.69 1.98 -0.15
C SER A 88 -0.19 2.96 0.90
N LEU A 89 0.10 4.19 0.48
CA LEU A 89 0.49 5.29 1.36
C LEU A 89 -0.65 5.74 2.26
N PHE A 90 -1.87 5.81 1.74
CA PHE A 90 -3.05 6.14 2.53
C PHE A 90 -3.28 5.10 3.63
N ASN A 91 -3.25 3.81 3.29
CA ASN A 91 -3.43 2.71 4.24
C ASN A 91 -2.30 2.67 5.28
N LEU A 92 -1.05 2.94 4.86
CA LEU A 92 0.08 3.09 5.77
C LEU A 92 -0.13 4.24 6.76
N GLY A 93 -0.60 5.40 6.27
CA GLY A 93 -0.95 6.55 7.11
C GLY A 93 -2.02 6.22 8.15
N SER A 94 -3.08 5.55 7.72
CA SER A 94 -4.15 5.08 8.62
C SER A 94 -3.65 4.12 9.68
N ALA A 95 -2.73 3.22 9.33
CA ALA A 95 -2.16 2.28 10.29
C ALA A 95 -1.28 2.97 11.33
N TYR A 96 -0.52 4.00 10.95
CA TYR A 96 0.24 4.84 11.88
C TYR A 96 -0.65 5.68 12.79
N GLU A 97 -1.70 6.30 12.25
CA GLU A 97 -2.69 7.10 12.99
C GLU A 97 -3.34 6.27 14.10
N LYS A 98 -3.75 5.03 13.80
CA LYS A 98 -4.34 4.10 14.78
C LYS A 98 -3.42 3.68 15.94
N ILE A 99 -2.12 3.99 15.87
CA ILE A 99 -1.16 3.77 16.95
C ILE A 99 -0.50 5.07 17.42
N GLU A 100 -1.12 6.22 17.12
CA GLU A 100 -0.71 7.56 17.56
C GLU A 100 0.70 7.97 17.09
N MET A 101 1.19 7.34 16.00
CA MET A 101 2.42 7.75 15.32
C MET A 101 2.09 8.86 14.30
N PHE A 102 1.68 10.02 14.82
CA PHE A 102 1.10 11.10 14.03
C PHE A 102 2.06 11.71 13.00
N VAL A 103 3.36 11.78 13.29
CA VAL A 103 4.37 12.31 12.35
C VAL A 103 4.50 11.40 11.12
N GLU A 104 4.58 10.09 11.34
CA GLU A 104 4.67 9.09 10.28
C GLU A 104 3.36 8.97 9.50
N ALA A 105 2.21 9.09 10.18
CA ALA A 105 0.90 9.15 9.53
C ALA A 105 0.82 10.36 8.60
N LEU A 106 1.18 11.55 9.09
CA LEU A 106 1.20 12.80 8.34
C LEU A 106 2.13 12.70 7.12
N GLY A 107 3.32 12.12 7.29
CA GLY A 107 4.26 11.89 6.19
C GLY A 107 3.67 10.97 5.11
N SER A 108 2.97 9.92 5.52
CA SER A 108 2.33 8.97 4.60
C SER A 108 1.16 9.59 3.84
N TYR A 109 0.26 10.30 4.52
CA TYR A 109 -0.84 11.04 3.88
C TYR A 109 -0.34 12.15 2.96
N SER A 110 0.73 12.85 3.32
CA SER A 110 1.34 13.87 2.46
C SER A 110 1.89 13.27 1.16
N ARG A 111 2.55 12.11 1.24
CA ARG A 111 3.01 11.39 0.05
C ARG A 111 1.83 10.87 -0.79
N ALA A 112 0.77 10.36 -0.17
CA ALA A 112 -0.44 9.93 -0.87
C ALA A 112 -1.09 11.10 -1.63
N TYR A 113 -1.24 12.26 -0.99
CA TYR A 113 -1.72 13.48 -1.63
C TYR A 113 -0.84 13.91 -2.82
N ASN A 114 0.49 13.90 -2.64
CA ASN A 114 1.41 14.33 -3.69
C ASN A 114 1.50 13.35 -4.87
N SER A 115 1.04 12.11 -4.72
CA SER A 115 1.04 11.12 -5.80
C SER A 115 0.01 11.41 -6.90
N GLY A 116 -1.01 12.24 -6.63
CA GLY A 116 -2.04 12.58 -7.62
C GLY A 116 -3.04 11.45 -7.91
N GLY A 117 -3.03 10.37 -7.13
CA GLY A 117 -3.90 9.20 -7.31
C GLY A 117 -5.36 9.38 -6.86
N ALA A 118 -6.12 8.28 -6.82
CA ALA A 118 -7.52 8.27 -6.42
C ALA A 118 -7.74 8.71 -4.96
N GLN A 119 -6.73 8.53 -4.08
CA GLN A 119 -6.82 8.87 -2.67
C GLN A 119 -6.43 10.32 -2.32
N VAL A 120 -6.24 11.20 -3.29
CA VAL A 120 -5.76 12.57 -3.05
C VAL A 120 -6.66 13.37 -2.11
N GLU A 121 -7.98 13.35 -2.33
CA GLU A 121 -8.93 14.11 -1.52
C GLU A 121 -8.97 13.58 -0.08
N SER A 122 -9.13 12.27 0.10
CA SER A 122 -9.13 11.63 1.42
C SER A 122 -7.80 11.81 2.16
N ALA A 123 -6.68 11.76 1.44
CA ALA A 123 -5.36 12.03 2.03
C ALA A 123 -5.19 13.50 2.44
N HIS A 124 -5.76 14.43 1.67
CA HIS A 124 -5.77 15.86 2.01
C HIS A 124 -6.56 16.13 3.29
N GLU A 125 -7.76 15.56 3.39
CA GLU A 125 -8.62 15.66 4.58
C GLU A 125 -7.91 15.11 5.82
N LYS A 126 -7.40 13.89 5.74
CA LYS A 126 -6.66 13.25 6.83
C LYS A 126 -5.44 14.07 7.26
N ARG A 127 -4.70 14.62 6.31
CA ARG A 127 -3.56 15.50 6.62
C ARG A 127 -4.00 16.76 7.37
N ALA A 128 -5.10 17.37 6.96
CA ALA A 128 -5.61 18.59 7.60
C ALA A 128 -6.09 18.32 9.03
N GLU A 129 -6.81 17.21 9.26
CA GLU A 129 -7.23 16.74 10.59
C GLU A 129 -6.02 16.59 11.53
N LEU A 130 -5.01 15.83 11.13
CA LEU A 130 -3.82 15.60 11.96
C LEU A 130 -3.05 16.90 12.26
N LEU A 131 -2.94 17.82 11.29
CA LEU A 131 -2.28 19.10 11.51
C LEU A 131 -3.02 19.98 12.51
N GLN A 132 -4.35 19.96 12.48
CA GLN A 132 -5.17 20.67 13.46
C GLN A 132 -4.98 20.08 14.85
N GLU A 133 -5.08 18.75 14.99
CA GLU A 133 -4.86 18.07 16.26
C GLU A 133 -3.48 18.38 16.84
N MET A 134 -2.42 18.27 16.02
CA MET A 134 -1.06 18.59 16.46
C MET A 134 -0.88 20.08 16.82
N GLY A 135 -1.63 20.98 16.19
CA GLY A 135 -1.63 22.41 16.54
C GLY A 135 -2.28 22.68 17.89
N GLU A 136 -3.40 22.01 18.18
CA GLU A 136 -4.13 22.11 19.45
C GLU A 136 -3.35 21.51 20.63
N TRP A 137 -2.52 20.49 20.40
CA TRP A 137 -1.65 19.91 21.44
C TRP A 137 -0.48 20.81 21.85
N ASN A 138 -0.12 21.80 21.02
CA ASN A 138 1.03 22.68 21.24
C ASN A 138 0.65 24.09 21.77
N GLY A 139 -0.64 24.34 22.05
CA GLY A 139 -1.17 25.60 22.58
C GLY A 139 -1.59 25.52 24.04
#